data_AF-A0A0Q8WGD4-F1
#
_entry.id   AF-A0A0Q8WGD4-F1
#
_cell.length_a   1.000
_cell.length_b   1.000
_cell.length_c   1.000
_cell.angle_alpha   90.00
_cell.angle_beta   90.00
_cell.angle_gamma   90.00
#
_symmetry.space_group_name_H-M   'P 1'
#
loop_
_entity.id
_entity.type
_entity.pdbx_description
1 polymer ?
#
loop_
_entity_poly.entity_id
_entity_poly.type
_entity_poly.pdbx_seq_one_letter_code
_entity_poly.pdbx_strand_id
1 'polypeptide(L)'
;MNQIASPRFAVIGDLVGSREQPSRAEAQQSLLSALAVVNALLPASQPLEPTIGDELQGVYDDLHDALYATVLVRLALPESMDCRFGIGVGDLEIVGTSNYGLTQDGQAWWLARDAIDTAKAKGRQLPGLRTWLKRERSEGGDIVNSYLLVRDELVSDFDGRQRRIALAELHGKSLSQIADDEGISTSAVSQRHRAGIGALLESIGQVQP
;
A
#
# COMPACT_ATOMS: atom_id res chain seq x y z
N MET A 1 -34.45 5.88 7.47
CA MET A 1 -33.58 6.99 7.01
C MET A 1 -32.30 6.34 6.51
N ASN A 2 -32.13 6.21 5.19
CA ASN A 2 -30.87 5.74 4.61
C ASN A 2 -29.83 6.85 4.83
N GLN A 3 -28.92 6.65 5.77
CA GLN A 3 -27.65 7.37 5.72
C GLN A 3 -27.01 6.97 4.39
N ILE A 4 -26.78 7.95 3.51
CA ILE A 4 -25.85 7.76 2.40
C ILE A 4 -24.52 7.47 3.08
N ALA A 5 -24.06 6.22 3.03
CA ALA A 5 -22.77 5.86 3.59
C ALA A 5 -21.70 6.65 2.84
N SER A 6 -20.75 7.25 3.57
CA SER A 6 -19.58 7.83 2.92
C SER A 6 -18.87 6.74 2.12
N PRO A 7 -18.39 7.03 0.90
CA PRO A 7 -17.70 6.03 0.08
C PRO A 7 -16.51 5.47 0.86
N ARG A 8 -16.36 4.15 0.82
CA ARG A 8 -15.30 3.42 1.49
C ARG A 8 -14.21 3.07 0.50
N PHE A 9 -12.99 2.96 1.01
CA PHE A 9 -11.81 2.63 0.23
C PHE A 9 -11.36 1.23 0.61
N ALA A 10 -11.84 0.25 -0.15
CA ALA A 10 -11.44 -1.14 0.01
C ALA A 10 -10.06 -1.34 -0.64
N VAL A 11 -9.15 -1.95 0.09
CA VAL A 11 -7.80 -2.29 -0.37
C VAL A 11 -7.68 -3.80 -0.37
N ILE A 12 -7.31 -4.37 -1.52
CA ILE A 12 -6.89 -5.77 -1.66
C ILE A 12 -5.44 -5.77 -2.08
N GLY A 13 -4.62 -6.63 -1.48
CA GLY A 13 -3.24 -6.82 -1.89
C GLY A 13 -2.87 -8.30 -2.07
N ASP A 14 -1.81 -8.55 -2.84
CA ASP A 14 -1.13 -9.84 -2.93
C ASP A 14 0.40 -9.67 -2.90
N LEU A 15 1.12 -10.68 -2.41
CA LEU A 15 2.58 -10.71 -2.51
C LEU A 15 3.02 -10.99 -3.96
N VAL A 16 3.94 -10.17 -4.46
CA VAL A 16 4.55 -10.39 -5.77
C VAL A 16 5.53 -11.56 -5.68
N GLY A 17 5.49 -12.48 -6.65
CA GLY A 17 6.42 -13.61 -6.70
C GLY A 17 6.25 -14.59 -5.53
N SER A 18 5.09 -14.63 -4.86
CA SER A 18 4.85 -15.46 -3.67
C SER A 18 5.18 -16.95 -3.86
N ARG A 19 5.03 -17.47 -5.09
CA ARG A 19 5.35 -18.86 -5.46
C ARG A 19 6.84 -19.16 -5.57
N GLU A 20 7.66 -18.12 -5.73
CA GLU A 20 9.12 -18.21 -5.87
C GLU A 20 9.83 -18.04 -4.51
N GLN A 21 9.07 -17.72 -3.45
CA GLN A 21 9.61 -17.55 -2.11
C GLN A 21 10.12 -18.88 -1.55
N PRO A 22 11.38 -18.96 -1.07
CA PRO A 22 11.97 -20.19 -0.55
C PRO A 22 11.21 -20.77 0.65
N SER A 23 10.65 -19.89 1.49
CA SER A 23 9.90 -20.24 2.69
C SER A 23 8.62 -19.44 2.78
N ARG A 24 7.48 -20.13 2.62
CA ARG A 24 6.15 -19.51 2.78
C ARG A 24 5.92 -18.98 4.19
N ALA A 25 6.48 -19.66 5.20
CA ALA A 25 6.34 -19.25 6.60
C ALA A 25 7.09 -17.93 6.88
N GLU A 26 8.31 -17.78 6.34
CA GLU A 26 9.09 -16.55 6.50
C GLU A 26 8.46 -15.38 5.74
N ALA A 27 7.94 -15.63 4.52
CA ALA A 27 7.19 -14.62 3.77
C ALA A 27 5.94 -14.17 4.53
N GLN A 28 5.19 -15.10 5.12
CA GLN A 28 4.02 -14.78 5.93
C GLN A 28 4.39 -13.96 7.17
N GLN A 29 5.46 -14.33 7.88
CA GLN A 29 5.92 -13.60 9.06
C GLN A 29 6.39 -12.18 8.71
N SER A 30 7.07 -12.03 7.57
CA SER A 30 7.51 -10.73 7.06
C SER A 30 6.32 -9.84 6.70
N LEU A 31 5.30 -10.42 6.04
CA LEU A 31 4.05 -9.73 5.74
C LEU A 31 3.35 -9.28 7.03
N LEU A 32 3.15 -10.18 7.99
CA LEU A 32 2.52 -9.86 9.28
C LEU A 32 3.26 -8.73 10.01
N SER A 33 4.59 -8.73 9.97
CA SER A 33 5.41 -7.68 10.60
C SER A 33 5.24 -6.34 9.88
N ALA A 34 5.20 -6.34 8.55
CA ALA A 34 4.94 -5.13 7.76
C ALA A 34 3.53 -4.57 8.03
N LEU A 35 2.50 -5.42 8.05
CA LEU A 35 1.13 -5.00 8.35
C LEU A 35 1.00 -4.45 9.77
N ALA A 36 1.68 -5.04 10.75
CA ALA A 36 1.70 -4.52 12.12
C ALA A 36 2.30 -3.11 12.20
N VAL A 37 3.36 -2.83 11.42
CA VAL A 37 3.91 -1.46 11.31
C VAL A 37 2.86 -0.51 10.73
N VAL A 38 2.22 -0.87 9.61
CA VAL A 38 1.22 0.00 8.96
C VAL A 38 0.03 0.28 9.88
N ASN A 39 -0.55 -0.77 10.48
CA ASN A 39 -1.72 -0.66 11.35
C ASN A 39 -1.43 0.12 12.65
N ALA A 40 -0.17 0.24 13.07
CA ALA A 40 0.22 1.06 14.22
C ALA A 40 0.31 2.56 13.87
N LEU A 41 0.55 2.90 12.61
CA LEU A 41 0.72 4.29 12.15
C LEU A 41 -0.57 4.90 11.64
N LEU A 42 -1.42 4.08 11.03
CA LEU A 42 -2.53 4.53 10.23
C LEU A 42 -3.83 3.94 10.77
N PRO A 43 -4.75 4.77 11.30
CA PRO A 43 -6.06 4.29 11.68
C PRO A 43 -6.79 3.77 10.44
N ALA A 44 -7.53 2.68 10.61
CA ALA A 44 -8.31 2.07 9.56
C ALA A 44 -9.68 1.68 10.10
N SER A 45 -10.71 1.78 9.27
CA SER A 45 -12.02 1.25 9.60
C SER A 45 -11.99 -0.28 9.71
N GLN A 46 -11.17 -0.90 8.86
CA GLN A 46 -10.75 -2.28 8.96
C GLN A 46 -9.23 -2.35 8.71
N PRO A 47 -8.42 -2.65 9.73
CA PRO A 47 -6.97 -2.80 9.58
C PRO A 47 -6.59 -3.78 8.48
N LEU A 48 -5.40 -3.61 7.90
CA LEU A 48 -4.90 -4.56 6.92
C LEU A 48 -4.58 -5.89 7.60
N GLU A 49 -5.19 -6.96 7.11
CA GLU A 49 -5.00 -8.31 7.62
C GLU A 49 -4.78 -9.29 6.46
N PRO A 50 -3.91 -10.32 6.64
CA PRO A 50 -3.81 -11.39 5.67
C PRO A 50 -5.13 -12.16 5.57
N THR A 51 -5.47 -12.57 4.36
CA THR A 51 -6.63 -13.44 4.10
C THR A 51 -6.14 -14.85 3.76
N ILE A 52 -6.60 -15.44 2.66
CA ILE A 52 -6.22 -16.80 2.27
C ILE A 52 -4.97 -16.71 1.38
N GLY A 53 -3.90 -17.40 1.80
CA GLY A 53 -2.69 -17.53 1.00
C GLY A 53 -1.78 -16.31 1.12
N ASP A 54 -1.48 -15.68 -0.01
CA ASP A 54 -0.61 -14.50 -0.14
C ASP A 54 -1.40 -13.19 -0.27
N GLU A 55 -2.72 -13.25 -0.11
CA GLU A 55 -3.60 -12.10 -0.16
C GLU A 55 -3.75 -11.41 1.21
N LEU A 56 -4.08 -10.13 1.16
CA LEU A 56 -4.39 -9.29 2.31
C LEU A 56 -5.50 -8.31 1.94
N GLN A 57 -6.22 -7.80 2.94
CA GLN A 57 -7.26 -6.80 2.69
C GLN A 57 -7.46 -5.84 3.87
N GLY A 58 -8.02 -4.67 3.61
CA GLY A 58 -8.37 -3.66 4.62
C GLY A 58 -9.31 -2.60 4.04
N VAL A 59 -9.83 -1.73 4.92
CA VAL A 59 -10.78 -0.66 4.56
C VAL A 59 -10.41 0.63 5.26
N TYR A 60 -10.40 1.71 4.49
CA TYR A 60 -10.15 3.08 4.97
C TYR A 60 -11.36 3.98 4.70
N ASP A 61 -11.46 5.04 5.49
CA ASP A 61 -12.52 6.05 5.39
C ASP A 61 -12.22 7.13 4.34
N ASP A 62 -10.95 7.28 3.94
CA ASP A 62 -10.52 8.26 2.95
C ASP A 62 -9.46 7.71 1.98
N LEU A 63 -9.31 8.43 0.86
CA LEU A 63 -8.42 8.07 -0.23
C LEU A 63 -6.94 8.20 0.15
N HIS A 64 -6.59 9.23 0.92
CA HIS A 64 -5.22 9.48 1.32
C HIS A 64 -4.68 8.29 2.11
N ASP A 65 -5.43 7.86 3.13
CA ASP A 65 -5.04 6.77 4.00
C ASP A 65 -4.97 5.44 3.23
N ALA A 66 -5.92 5.17 2.33
CA ALA A 66 -5.85 4.00 1.45
C ALA A 66 -4.57 4.00 0.58
N LEU A 67 -4.22 5.14 -0.02
CA LEU A 67 -3.01 5.27 -0.83
C LEU A 67 -1.74 5.16 0.02
N TYR A 68 -1.75 5.77 1.20
CA TYR A 68 -0.62 5.80 2.11
C TYR A 68 -0.32 4.41 2.67
N ALA A 69 -1.36 3.66 3.05
CA ALA A 69 -1.25 2.27 3.47
C ALA A 69 -0.50 1.40 2.45
N THR A 70 -0.85 1.51 1.16
CA THR A 70 -0.21 0.70 0.11
C THR A 70 1.28 0.94 0.01
N VAL A 71 1.75 2.20 0.11
CA VAL A 71 3.18 2.49 0.04
C VAL A 71 3.90 2.12 1.34
N LEU A 72 3.26 2.31 2.50
CA LEU A 72 3.82 1.89 3.80
C LEU A 72 4.11 0.39 3.82
N VAL A 73 3.19 -0.45 3.33
CA VAL A 73 3.42 -1.90 3.26
C VAL A 73 4.64 -2.21 2.39
N ARG A 74 4.77 -1.60 1.21
CA ARG A 74 5.93 -1.81 0.32
C ARG A 74 7.26 -1.42 0.96
N LEU A 75 7.27 -0.29 1.70
CA LEU A 75 8.46 0.20 2.40
C LEU A 75 8.82 -0.67 3.62
N ALA A 76 7.83 -1.25 4.30
CA ALA A 76 8.02 -2.09 5.48
C ALA A 76 8.40 -3.54 5.14
N LEU A 77 8.14 -4.00 3.91
CA LEU A 77 8.55 -5.32 3.45
C LEU A 77 10.08 -5.40 3.20
N PRO A 78 10.70 -6.58 3.40
CA PRO A 78 12.08 -6.83 3.00
C PRO A 78 12.31 -6.54 1.51
N GLU A 79 13.55 -6.22 1.13
CA GLU A 79 13.92 -5.89 -0.26
C GLU A 79 13.57 -7.01 -1.26
N SER A 80 13.67 -8.27 -0.85
CA SER A 80 13.33 -9.45 -1.66
C SER A 80 11.82 -9.67 -1.82
N MET A 81 10.99 -8.81 -1.22
CA MET A 81 9.54 -8.90 -1.23
C MET A 81 8.93 -7.57 -1.67
N ASP A 82 7.75 -7.67 -2.26
CA ASP A 82 6.92 -6.53 -2.61
C ASP A 82 5.46 -6.95 -2.62
N CYS A 83 4.56 -5.99 -2.52
CA CYS A 83 3.12 -6.21 -2.61
C CYS A 83 2.53 -5.43 -3.78
N ARG A 84 1.54 -6.04 -4.42
CA ARG A 84 0.66 -5.38 -5.38
C ARG A 84 -0.70 -5.15 -4.73
N PHE A 85 -1.37 -4.06 -5.08
CA PHE A 85 -2.64 -3.63 -4.52
C PHE A 85 -3.64 -3.22 -5.59
N GLY A 86 -4.91 -3.41 -5.26
CA GLY A 86 -6.05 -2.79 -5.92
C GLY A 86 -6.85 -2.00 -4.89
N ILE A 87 -7.21 -0.76 -5.24
CA ILE A 87 -8.05 0.10 -4.42
C ILE A 87 -9.39 0.27 -5.14
N GLY A 88 -10.48 -0.04 -4.45
CA GLY A 88 -11.83 0.17 -4.92
C GLY A 88 -12.52 1.24 -4.09
N VAL A 89 -13.17 2.18 -4.76
CA VAL A 89 -13.96 3.25 -4.13
C VAL A 89 -15.43 2.99 -4.39
N GLY A 90 -16.21 2.86 -3.32
CA GLY A 90 -17.64 2.65 -3.43
C GLY A 90 -18.29 2.30 -2.10
N ASP A 91 -19.53 1.82 -2.19
CA ASP A 91 -20.27 1.36 -1.01
C ASP A 91 -19.78 -0.01 -0.54
N LEU A 92 -19.90 -0.23 0.78
CA LEU A 92 -19.69 -1.52 1.45
C LEU A 92 -20.97 -1.92 2.17
N GLU A 93 -21.36 -3.18 2.01
CA GLU A 93 -22.51 -3.79 2.67
C GLU A 93 -22.06 -4.98 3.52
N ILE A 94 -22.56 -5.07 4.75
CA ILE A 94 -22.38 -6.27 5.58
C ILE A 94 -23.49 -7.24 5.19
N VAL A 95 -23.12 -8.28 4.45
CA VAL A 95 -24.06 -9.30 3.94
C VAL A 95 -24.23 -10.48 4.89
N GLY A 96 -23.41 -10.59 5.95
CA GLY A 96 -23.59 -11.60 6.99
C GLY A 96 -22.46 -11.68 8.01
N THR A 97 -22.48 -12.76 8.78
CA THR A 97 -21.43 -13.12 9.75
C THR A 97 -21.01 -14.56 9.49
N SER A 98 -19.70 -14.79 9.41
CA SER A 98 -19.08 -16.12 9.29
C SER A 98 -18.23 -16.43 10.53
N ASN A 99 -17.72 -17.65 10.62
CA ASN A 99 -16.77 -18.04 11.68
C ASN A 99 -15.46 -17.23 11.64
N TYR A 100 -15.20 -16.49 10.56
CA TYR A 100 -14.02 -15.67 10.33
C TYR A 100 -14.30 -14.16 10.46
N GLY A 101 -15.49 -13.77 10.94
CA GLY A 101 -15.89 -12.38 11.10
C GLY A 101 -17.03 -11.96 10.16
N LEU A 102 -17.19 -10.64 9.97
CA LEU A 102 -18.22 -10.08 9.11
C LEU A 102 -17.98 -10.49 7.65
N THR A 103 -19.00 -11.04 7.01
CA THR A 103 -19.02 -11.20 5.56
C THR A 103 -19.48 -9.90 4.95
N GLN A 104 -18.61 -9.28 4.17
CA GLN A 104 -18.88 -8.02 3.49
C GLN A 104 -18.91 -8.25 1.98
N ASP A 105 -19.76 -7.50 1.32
CA ASP A 105 -19.82 -7.41 -0.13
C ASP A 105 -19.99 -5.95 -0.53
N GLY A 106 -19.94 -5.66 -1.82
CA GLY A 106 -20.26 -4.34 -2.34
C GLY A 106 -19.25 -3.81 -3.33
N GLN A 107 -19.59 -2.65 -3.86
CA GLN A 107 -18.91 -2.04 -4.98
C GLN A 107 -17.43 -1.77 -4.69
N ALA A 108 -17.07 -1.33 -3.48
CA ALA A 108 -15.66 -1.09 -3.16
C ALA A 108 -14.85 -2.38 -3.27
N TRP A 109 -15.35 -3.52 -2.78
CA TRP A 109 -14.65 -4.81 -2.88
C TRP A 109 -14.54 -5.30 -4.33
N TRP A 110 -15.61 -5.20 -5.12
CA TRP A 110 -15.58 -5.60 -6.54
C TRP A 110 -14.58 -4.77 -7.34
N LEU A 111 -14.58 -3.45 -7.15
CA LEU A 111 -13.66 -2.54 -7.83
C LEU A 111 -12.22 -2.73 -7.35
N ALA A 112 -11.97 -3.01 -6.07
CA ALA A 112 -10.63 -3.31 -5.56
C ALA A 112 -10.06 -4.57 -6.22
N ARG A 113 -10.90 -5.61 -6.39
CA ARG A 113 -10.51 -6.85 -7.07
C ARG A 113 -10.20 -6.60 -8.56
N ASP A 114 -11.07 -5.87 -9.25
CA ASP A 114 -10.85 -5.51 -10.65
C ASP A 114 -9.62 -4.58 -10.83
N ALA A 115 -9.32 -3.76 -9.82
CA ALA A 115 -8.14 -2.90 -9.80
C ALA A 115 -6.85 -3.71 -9.64
N ILE A 116 -6.77 -4.68 -8.71
CA ILE A 116 -5.56 -5.50 -8.56
C ILE A 116 -5.30 -6.36 -9.80
N ASP A 117 -6.36 -6.87 -10.45
CA ASP A 117 -6.25 -7.58 -11.73
C ASP A 117 -5.75 -6.66 -12.85
N THR A 118 -6.18 -5.39 -12.86
CA THR A 118 -5.67 -4.38 -13.78
C THR A 118 -4.19 -4.08 -13.53
N ALA A 119 -3.78 -3.90 -12.27
CA ALA A 119 -2.39 -3.71 -11.89
C ALA A 119 -1.54 -4.90 -12.35
N LYS A 120 -2.03 -6.14 -12.17
CA LYS A 120 -1.38 -7.37 -12.61
C LYS A 120 -1.22 -7.45 -14.13
N ALA A 121 -2.25 -7.08 -14.89
CA ALA A 121 -2.20 -7.10 -16.35
C ALA A 121 -1.22 -6.05 -16.88
N LYS A 122 -1.30 -4.80 -16.37
CA LYS A 122 -0.41 -3.70 -16.76
C LYS A 122 1.04 -3.92 -16.31
N GLY A 123 1.24 -4.54 -15.15
CA GLY A 123 2.55 -4.85 -14.59
C GLY A 123 3.41 -5.74 -15.48
N ARG A 124 2.81 -6.45 -16.45
CA ARG A 124 3.55 -7.20 -17.48
C ARG A 124 4.37 -6.31 -18.41
N GLN A 125 3.92 -5.07 -18.64
CA GLN A 125 4.61 -4.08 -19.48
C GLN A 125 5.28 -2.99 -18.65
N LEU A 126 4.84 -2.80 -17.40
CA LEU A 126 5.36 -1.81 -16.45
C LEU A 126 5.76 -2.53 -15.16
N PRO A 127 6.96 -3.15 -15.10
CA PRO A 127 7.35 -4.00 -13.98
C PRO A 127 7.36 -3.31 -12.62
N GLY A 128 7.48 -1.97 -12.56
CA GLY A 128 7.39 -1.19 -11.33
C GLY A 128 5.97 -0.93 -10.83
N LEU A 129 4.93 -1.09 -11.66
CA LEU A 129 3.54 -0.83 -11.25
C LEU A 129 3.08 -1.83 -10.19
N ARG A 130 2.56 -1.32 -9.06
CA ARG A 130 2.05 -2.13 -7.95
C ARG A 130 0.64 -1.81 -7.55
N THR A 131 0.09 -0.66 -7.90
CA THR A 131 -1.18 -0.19 -7.35
C THR A 131 -2.03 0.36 -8.48
N TRP A 132 -3.32 0.03 -8.43
CA TRP A 132 -4.30 0.63 -9.31
C TRP A 132 -5.54 0.96 -8.51
N LEU A 133 -6.22 2.04 -8.89
CA LEU A 133 -7.48 2.46 -8.30
C LEU A 133 -8.61 2.37 -9.32
N LYS A 134 -9.77 1.89 -8.86
CA LYS A 134 -11.04 1.95 -9.59
C LYS A 134 -12.14 2.55 -8.73
N ARG A 135 -12.98 3.38 -9.36
CA ARG A 135 -14.16 4.04 -8.77
C ARG A 135 -15.25 4.12 -9.84
N GLU A 136 -16.51 4.20 -9.45
CA GLU A 136 -17.61 4.29 -10.42
C GLU A 136 -17.55 5.65 -11.17
N ARG A 137 -17.55 5.59 -12.51
CA ARG A 137 -17.35 6.71 -13.45
C ARG A 137 -16.16 7.63 -13.15
N SER A 138 -15.04 7.42 -13.85
CA SER A 138 -14.25 8.55 -14.35
C SER A 138 -14.55 8.70 -15.83
N GLU A 139 -15.40 9.67 -16.21
CA GLU A 139 -15.45 10.10 -17.61
C GLU A 139 -14.11 10.81 -17.92
N GLY A 140 -13.08 10.02 -18.26
CA GLY A 140 -11.70 10.48 -18.44
C GLY A 140 -10.65 9.61 -17.74
N GLY A 141 -9.37 9.95 -17.92
CA GLY A 141 -8.27 9.34 -17.18
C GLY A 141 -8.33 9.73 -15.70
N ASP A 142 -7.88 8.83 -14.81
CA ASP A 142 -7.85 9.08 -13.37
C ASP A 142 -6.48 9.62 -12.96
N ILE A 143 -6.44 10.86 -12.46
CA ILE A 143 -5.19 11.53 -12.02
C ILE A 143 -4.50 10.76 -10.88
N VAL A 144 -5.25 10.04 -10.05
CA VAL A 144 -4.68 9.20 -8.99
C VAL A 144 -3.94 8.03 -9.62
N ASN A 145 -4.48 7.42 -10.69
CA ASN A 145 -3.75 6.38 -11.40
C ASN A 145 -2.49 6.93 -12.11
N SER A 146 -2.51 8.19 -12.59
CA SER A 146 -1.29 8.85 -13.09
C SER A 146 -0.23 9.01 -12.00
N TYR A 147 -0.65 9.40 -10.79
CA TYR A 147 0.24 9.45 -9.62
C TYR A 147 0.79 8.06 -9.25
N LEU A 148 -0.08 7.04 -9.19
CA LEU A 148 0.30 5.67 -8.84
C LEU A 148 1.33 5.08 -9.82
N LEU A 149 1.21 5.37 -11.11
CA LEU A 149 2.18 4.94 -12.12
C LEU A 149 3.60 5.45 -11.81
N VAL A 150 3.73 6.74 -11.49
CA VAL A 150 5.04 7.36 -11.22
C VAL A 150 5.55 7.00 -9.83
N ARG A 151 4.67 7.02 -8.82
CA ARG A 151 5.00 6.64 -7.44
C ARG A 151 5.53 5.22 -7.38
N ASP A 152 4.84 4.30 -8.04
CA ASP A 152 5.21 2.89 -7.92
C ASP A 152 6.49 2.56 -8.67
N GLU A 153 6.76 3.24 -9.80
CA GLU A 153 8.06 3.15 -10.47
C GLU A 153 9.19 3.63 -9.54
N LEU A 154 9.03 4.82 -8.95
CA LEU A 154 10.02 5.38 -8.01
C LEU A 154 10.31 4.46 -6.82
N VAL A 155 9.26 3.91 -6.19
CA VAL A 155 9.40 3.02 -5.03
C VAL A 155 9.98 1.65 -5.43
N SER A 156 9.73 1.19 -6.67
CA SER A 156 10.31 -0.05 -7.17
C SER A 156 11.81 0.03 -7.37
N ASP A 157 12.34 1.21 -7.68
CA ASP A 157 13.77 1.47 -7.83
C ASP A 157 14.51 1.61 -6.48
N PHE A 158 13.81 1.70 -5.36
CA PHE A 158 14.43 1.81 -4.04
C PHE A 158 15.07 0.49 -3.61
N ASP A 159 16.35 0.54 -3.26
CA ASP A 159 17.03 -0.53 -2.55
C ASP A 159 16.45 -0.72 -1.13
N GLY A 160 16.80 -1.82 -0.47
CA GLY A 160 16.30 -2.12 0.87
C GLY A 160 16.62 -1.05 1.91
N ARG A 161 17.73 -0.32 1.75
CA ARG A 161 18.11 0.78 2.65
C ARG A 161 17.27 2.04 2.39
N GLN A 162 17.03 2.40 1.13
CA GLN A 162 16.17 3.52 0.77
C GLN A 162 14.75 3.29 1.30
N ARG A 163 14.23 2.06 1.24
CA ARG A 163 12.92 1.72 1.83
C ARG A 163 12.90 1.96 3.34
N ARG A 164 13.90 1.47 4.07
CA ARG A 164 14.00 1.66 5.52
C ARG A 164 14.18 3.12 5.92
N ILE A 165 14.99 3.89 5.18
CA ILE A 165 15.17 5.33 5.41
C ILE A 165 13.84 6.06 5.17
N ALA A 166 13.15 5.79 4.06
CA ALA A 166 11.87 6.42 3.77
C ALA A 166 10.83 6.12 4.85
N LEU A 167 10.73 4.87 5.30
CA LEU A 167 9.83 4.47 6.38
C LEU A 167 10.20 5.15 7.71
N ALA A 168 11.49 5.27 8.02
CA ALA A 168 11.96 5.94 9.22
C ALA A 168 11.67 7.46 9.22
N GLU A 169 11.81 8.12 8.08
CA GLU A 169 11.42 9.52 7.92
C GLU A 169 9.90 9.71 8.08
N LEU A 170 9.09 8.80 7.54
CA LEU A 170 7.63 8.78 7.76
C LEU A 170 7.26 8.58 9.23
N HIS A 171 8.09 7.87 10.01
CA HIS A 171 7.96 7.77 11.47
C HIS A 171 8.46 9.01 12.24
N GLY A 172 8.84 10.08 11.55
CA GLY A 172 9.34 11.30 12.16
C GLY A 172 10.74 11.17 12.77
N LYS A 173 11.52 10.14 12.40
CA LYS A 173 12.92 10.07 12.83
C LYS A 173 13.74 11.17 12.16
N SER A 174 14.63 11.78 12.93
CA SER A 174 15.60 12.75 12.41
C SER A 174 16.67 12.07 11.55
N LEU A 175 17.29 12.82 10.63
CA LEU A 175 18.38 12.31 9.79
C LEU A 175 19.56 11.76 10.61
N SER A 176 19.82 12.30 11.81
CA SER A 176 20.85 11.78 12.73
C SER A 176 20.48 10.41 13.28
N GLN A 177 19.24 10.24 13.77
CA GLN A 177 18.79 8.94 14.28
C GLN A 177 18.82 7.87 13.18
N ILE A 178 18.40 8.24 11.96
CA ILE A 178 18.41 7.33 10.81
C ILE A 178 19.84 6.96 10.43
N ALA A 179 20.76 7.92 10.43
CA ALA A 179 22.17 7.68 10.14
C ALA A 179 22.79 6.68 11.13
N ASP A 180 22.50 6.85 12.42
CA ASP A 180 22.96 5.96 13.49
C ASP A 180 22.37 4.55 13.31
N ASP A 181 21.06 4.43 13.05
CA ASP A 181 20.36 3.15 12.86
C ASP A 181 20.88 2.39 11.61
N GLU A 182 21.17 3.09 10.53
CA GLU A 182 21.64 2.50 9.26
C GLU A 182 23.17 2.31 9.18
N GLY A 183 23.91 2.82 10.18
CA GLY A 183 25.38 2.77 10.21
C GLY A 183 26.04 3.58 9.09
N ILE A 184 25.46 4.73 8.72
CA ILE A 184 25.97 5.62 7.66
C ILE A 184 26.07 7.07 8.16
N SER A 185 26.60 7.98 7.35
CA SER A 185 26.63 9.41 7.70
C SER A 185 25.27 10.08 7.45
N THR A 186 24.99 11.16 8.18
CA THR A 186 23.83 12.04 7.93
C THR A 186 23.81 12.59 6.50
N SER A 187 24.99 12.88 5.94
CA SER A 187 25.14 13.27 4.52
C SER A 187 24.69 12.15 3.57
N ALA A 188 25.01 10.90 3.88
CA ALA A 188 24.57 9.74 3.07
C ALA A 188 23.05 9.49 3.17
N VAL A 189 22.42 9.77 4.31
CA VAL A 189 20.94 9.78 4.44
C VAL A 189 20.37 10.92 3.59
N SER A 190 20.90 12.14 3.74
CA SER A 190 20.46 13.33 2.99
C SER A 190 20.60 13.18 1.46
N GLN A 191 21.64 12.49 0.99
CA GLN A 191 21.80 12.16 -0.42
C GLN A 191 20.68 11.22 -0.91
N ARG A 192 20.32 10.20 -0.13
CA ARG A 192 19.20 9.29 -0.45
C ARG A 192 17.85 10.00 -0.40
N HIS A 193 17.68 10.93 0.56
CA HIS A 193 16.53 11.82 0.60
C HIS A 193 16.35 12.56 -0.73
N ARG A 194 17.42 13.20 -1.22
CA ARG A 194 17.40 13.88 -2.54
C ARG A 194 17.29 12.94 -3.74
N ALA A 195 17.63 11.66 -3.59
CA ALA A 195 17.60 10.67 -4.66
C ALA A 195 16.22 10.01 -4.85
N GLY A 196 15.15 10.59 -4.29
CA GLY A 196 13.78 10.15 -4.56
C GLY A 196 12.91 10.04 -3.32
N ILE A 197 13.49 9.76 -2.14
CA ILE A 197 12.71 9.61 -0.90
C ILE A 197 11.96 10.91 -0.59
N GLY A 198 12.61 12.07 -0.68
CA GLY A 198 11.95 13.36 -0.45
C GLY A 198 10.78 13.61 -1.39
N ALA A 199 10.92 13.27 -2.69
CA ALA A 199 9.82 13.38 -3.65
C ALA A 199 8.65 12.46 -3.27
N LEU A 200 8.93 11.24 -2.80
CA LEU A 200 7.90 10.34 -2.28
C LEU A 200 7.17 10.94 -1.07
N LEU A 201 7.91 11.41 -0.06
CA LEU A 201 7.36 11.98 1.17
C LEU A 201 6.48 13.20 0.89
N GLU A 202 7.01 14.15 0.10
CA GLU A 202 6.26 15.34 -0.32
C GLU A 202 4.99 14.94 -1.09
N SER A 203 5.09 13.95 -1.99
CA SER A 203 3.92 13.51 -2.76
C SER A 203 2.80 12.96 -1.88
N ILE A 204 3.12 12.21 -0.82
CA ILE A 204 2.13 11.67 0.12
C ILE A 204 1.38 12.82 0.80
N GLY A 205 2.09 13.86 1.24
CA GLY A 205 1.49 15.04 1.87
C GLY A 205 0.59 15.86 0.95
N GLN A 206 0.76 15.77 -0.38
CA GLN A 206 -0.09 16.46 -1.37
C GLN A 206 -1.36 15.69 -1.73
N VAL A 207 -1.45 14.40 -1.39
CA VAL A 207 -2.65 13.59 -1.61
C VAL A 207 -3.66 13.93 -0.50
N GLN A 208 -4.19 15.14 -0.49
CA GLN A 208 -5.40 15.46 0.29
C GLN A 208 -6.59 15.57 -0.67
N PRO A 209 -7.80 15.16 -0.25
CA PRO A 209 -8.99 15.19 -1.12
C PRO A 209 -9.29 16.57 -1.71
#